data_AF-A0A3D1R8B0-F1
#
_entry.id   AF-A0A3D1R8B0-F1
#
_cell.length_a   1.000
_cell.length_b   1.000
_cell.length_c   1.000
_cell.angle_alpha   90.00
_cell.angle_beta   90.00
_cell.angle_gamma   90.00
#
_symmetry.space_group_name_H-M   'P 1'
#
loop_
_entity.id
_entity.type
_entity.pdbx_description
1 polymer ?
#
loop_
_entity_poly.entity_id
_entity_poly.type
_entity_poly.pdbx_seq_one_letter_code
_entity_poly.pdbx_strand_id
1 'polypeptide(L)'
;EGPRGGVELSPAREVSEGPAHPEPLDSLGAPDDEGARRLLEKLHAEARRLLDLKQRVETTGAGDARPPRLDLFLVAYLAEPSVAPLVPWLVEQAGLRLRDAFRPIFQGTGGRLTVCPLLAAPRAAPGREAIRAAVDALDALSRAPDERRRPLAPVYLIEDQTSRYVLAPEELVRTVAAYLHLVLYSGLRHHEDALRSLVEHDGEGEAPFASFACATLELDTRPLSRYCAGRLAMEIADAMLGEGDALGDIEAAARRLSPEGAEFEKRLRLGRNERPIGEELKLDRAALELSDPHWDDPPEAIEAHVEPYVRRVIAGGERQRAEIEDFKMESAARLVDEGGLNLLEEAERDAEGEISRCIAESPVGLEKARARMAALEARLARLSADSRSRVERPELPAVPDGKKLKSAHEELLAELEQRPRLVRTIGWGIVASAAMAVFLTATLRLAWRVAVSEVIPFTAAGIQPEGGGRFLAGWPWAAIWMSLIALVFVGFALYRHYRERHRSLCERFEALRRAARGHFDELERYYARRVAYSQDLWASRIATHLHARVEGERAILEAGRTALQKTREWLGDELAAEIASCGGGAEAGILFRGLLSSQDLASIYEAKARPQSPGALA
;
A
#
# COMPACT_ATOMS: atom_id res chain seq x y z
N GLU A 1 3.97 30.48 95.54
CA GLU A 1 2.51 30.36 95.77
C GLU A 1 2.04 29.11 95.04
N GLY A 2 1.69 28.06 95.79
CA GLY A 2 1.31 26.74 95.24
C GLY A 2 -0.22 26.60 95.04
N PRO A 3 -0.82 25.40 95.20
CA PRO A 3 -0.19 24.14 95.63
C PRO A 3 -0.87 22.80 95.18
N ARG A 4 -0.33 21.68 95.74
CA ARG A 4 -0.95 20.35 96.04
C ARG A 4 -1.00 19.32 94.91
N GLY A 5 -0.45 18.11 95.03
CA GLY A 5 -0.23 17.21 96.20
C GLY A 5 -1.16 16.00 96.00
N GLY A 6 -0.70 14.75 95.83
CA GLY A 6 -0.15 13.81 96.82
C GLY A 6 -0.81 12.43 96.51
N VAL A 7 -0.08 11.31 96.45
CA VAL A 7 0.27 10.38 97.55
C VAL A 7 -0.57 9.07 97.49
N GLU A 8 0.17 7.95 97.38
CA GLU A 8 -0.05 6.61 97.98
C GLU A 8 -1.05 5.54 97.49
N LEU A 9 -0.47 4.34 97.33
CA LEU A 9 -0.83 3.01 97.87
C LEU A 9 -2.11 2.28 97.39
N SER A 10 -1.85 1.21 96.62
CA SER A 10 -2.61 -0.06 96.53
C SER A 10 -2.71 -0.75 97.93
N PRO A 11 -3.50 -1.84 98.22
CA PRO A 11 -4.00 -2.89 97.31
C PRO A 11 -5.31 -3.65 97.73
N ALA A 12 -5.57 -4.75 97.00
CA ALA A 12 -6.10 -6.06 97.48
C ALA A 12 -7.64 -6.19 97.63
N ARG A 13 -8.32 -7.10 96.91
CA ARG A 13 -8.44 -8.59 97.03
C ARG A 13 -9.91 -8.88 97.36
N GLU A 14 -10.62 -9.86 96.81
CA GLU A 14 -10.52 -11.33 96.92
C GLU A 14 -11.35 -11.94 95.76
N VAL A 15 -10.89 -12.90 94.96
CA VAL A 15 -10.61 -14.35 95.19
C VAL A 15 -11.87 -15.23 95.29
N SER A 16 -11.73 -16.43 94.69
CA SER A 16 -12.54 -17.66 94.74
C SER A 16 -13.60 -17.81 93.64
N GLU A 17 -13.72 -18.92 92.91
CA GLU A 17 -13.08 -20.25 92.95
C GLU A 17 -13.51 -20.98 91.66
N GLY A 18 -12.63 -21.77 91.01
CA GLY A 18 -13.03 -22.73 89.95
C GLY A 18 -13.43 -24.10 90.54
N PRO A 19 -13.50 -25.21 89.76
CA PRO A 19 -13.52 -25.36 88.30
C PRO A 19 -14.60 -26.37 87.79
N ALA A 20 -14.91 -26.36 86.49
CA ALA A 20 -15.49 -27.50 85.78
C ALA A 20 -15.04 -27.52 84.30
N HIS A 21 -14.80 -28.72 83.78
CA HIS A 21 -14.14 -29.10 82.53
C HIS A 21 -14.91 -28.74 81.23
N PRO A 22 -14.31 -28.92 80.03
CA PRO A 22 -14.32 -27.95 78.95
C PRO A 22 -15.51 -28.12 78.01
N GLU A 23 -16.09 -27.00 77.63
CA GLU A 23 -16.93 -26.83 76.46
C GLU A 23 -16.31 -25.74 75.56
N PRO A 24 -16.73 -25.64 74.28
CA PRO A 24 -15.91 -25.24 73.14
C PRO A 24 -15.30 -23.84 73.30
N LEU A 25 -14.33 -23.51 72.45
CA LEU A 25 -13.85 -22.14 72.23
C LEU A 25 -15.04 -21.22 71.86
N ASP A 26 -15.83 -20.84 72.85
CA ASP A 26 -16.74 -19.72 72.84
C ASP A 26 -15.88 -18.52 72.46
N SER A 27 -16.37 -17.86 71.42
CA SER A 27 -15.94 -16.56 70.92
C SER A 27 -14.88 -15.87 71.78
N LEU A 28 -13.69 -15.65 71.20
CA LEU A 28 -12.83 -14.54 71.59
C LEU A 28 -13.75 -13.34 71.81
N GLY A 29 -13.96 -13.00 73.08
CA GLY A 29 -14.92 -11.98 73.50
C GLY A 29 -14.63 -10.74 72.67
N ALA A 30 -15.62 -10.28 71.91
CA ALA A 30 -15.45 -9.12 71.06
C ALA A 30 -14.96 -7.96 71.94
N PRO A 31 -13.76 -7.39 71.71
CA PRO A 31 -13.52 -6.06 72.21
C PRO A 31 -14.58 -5.18 71.53
N ASP A 32 -15.52 -4.64 72.31
CA ASP A 32 -16.52 -3.70 71.81
C ASP A 32 -15.80 -2.41 71.39
N ASP A 33 -15.24 -2.44 70.20
CA ASP A 33 -14.69 -1.28 69.52
C ASP A 33 -15.47 -1.12 68.22
N GLU A 34 -16.43 -0.22 68.24
CA GLU A 34 -17.24 0.22 67.09
C GLU A 34 -16.37 0.48 65.84
N GLY A 35 -15.10 0.88 66.03
CA GLY A 35 -14.11 1.03 64.97
C GLY A 35 -13.77 -0.27 64.21
N ALA A 36 -13.66 -1.40 64.90
CA ALA A 36 -13.33 -2.69 64.30
C ALA A 36 -14.49 -3.25 63.45
N ARG A 37 -15.73 -3.06 63.91
CA ARG A 37 -16.93 -3.42 63.13
C ARG A 37 -17.02 -2.58 61.84
N ARG A 38 -16.78 -1.27 61.93
CA ARG A 38 -16.72 -0.38 60.77
C ARG A 38 -15.60 -0.75 59.78
N LEU A 39 -14.45 -1.20 60.28
CA LEU A 39 -13.36 -1.68 59.41
C LEU A 39 -13.79 -2.92 58.62
N LEU A 40 -14.44 -3.88 59.26
CA LEU A 40 -14.98 -5.07 58.58
C LEU A 40 -16.07 -4.75 57.56
N GLU A 41 -16.93 -3.76 57.83
CA GLU A 41 -17.93 -3.29 56.86
C GLU A 41 -17.29 -2.63 55.64
N LYS A 42 -16.28 -1.77 55.85
CA LYS A 42 -15.49 -1.17 54.76
C LYS A 42 -14.78 -2.23 53.93
N LEU A 43 -14.16 -3.21 54.59
CA LEU A 43 -13.50 -4.33 53.93
C LEU A 43 -14.48 -5.11 53.06
N HIS A 44 -15.68 -5.39 53.56
CA HIS A 44 -16.72 -6.09 52.81
C HIS A 44 -17.18 -5.29 51.59
N ALA A 45 -17.38 -3.98 51.73
CA ALA A 45 -17.76 -3.11 50.62
C ALA A 45 -16.67 -3.05 49.53
N GLU A 46 -15.40 -2.98 49.93
CA GLU A 46 -14.27 -2.94 49.00
C GLU A 46 -14.06 -4.29 48.31
N ALA A 47 -14.17 -5.41 49.03
CA ALA A 47 -14.14 -6.74 48.44
C ALA A 47 -15.27 -6.92 47.41
N ARG A 48 -16.47 -6.39 47.67
CA ARG A 48 -17.57 -6.39 46.70
C ARG A 48 -17.24 -5.63 45.43
N ARG A 49 -16.54 -4.49 45.55
CA ARG A 49 -16.09 -3.68 44.41
C ARG A 49 -15.04 -4.44 43.58
N LEU A 50 -14.02 -4.98 44.24
CA LEU A 50 -12.91 -5.68 43.58
C LEU A 50 -13.31 -7.01 42.94
N LEU A 51 -14.29 -7.72 43.51
CA LEU A 51 -14.81 -8.98 43.00
C LEU A 51 -15.97 -8.81 42.00
N ASP A 52 -16.33 -7.57 41.63
CA ASP A 52 -17.36 -7.30 40.64
C ASP A 52 -16.93 -7.83 39.26
N LEU A 53 -17.84 -8.54 38.60
CA LEU A 53 -17.65 -9.13 37.28
C LEU A 53 -17.27 -8.07 36.24
N LYS A 54 -17.85 -6.87 36.35
CA LYS A 54 -17.55 -5.75 35.47
C LYS A 54 -16.08 -5.33 35.58
N GLN A 55 -15.59 -5.16 36.81
CA GLN A 55 -14.20 -4.79 37.06
C GLN A 55 -13.24 -5.90 36.59
N ARG A 56 -13.60 -7.18 36.75
CA ARG A 56 -12.80 -8.31 36.24
C ARG A 56 -12.67 -8.28 34.72
N VAL A 57 -13.77 -8.09 33.99
CA VAL A 57 -13.75 -8.01 32.51
C VAL A 57 -12.93 -6.81 32.01
N GLU A 58 -12.97 -5.67 32.74
CA GLU A 58 -12.21 -4.47 32.37
C GLU A 58 -10.70 -4.58 32.65
N THR A 59 -10.30 -5.39 33.63
CA THR A 59 -8.90 -5.43 34.13
C THR A 59 -8.13 -6.71 33.82
N THR A 60 -8.79 -7.79 33.37
CA THR A 60 -8.14 -9.05 32.97
C THR A 60 -8.35 -9.33 31.49
N GLY A 61 -7.27 -9.73 30.79
CA GLY A 61 -7.28 -9.97 29.35
C GLY A 61 -8.22 -11.12 28.96
N ALA A 62 -8.78 -11.03 27.75
CA ALA A 62 -9.64 -12.06 27.16
C ALA A 62 -8.85 -13.37 26.96
N GLY A 63 -8.85 -14.23 27.98
CA GLY A 63 -8.08 -15.48 27.98
C GLY A 63 -7.52 -15.90 29.34
N ASP A 64 -7.56 -15.05 30.37
CA ASP A 64 -7.10 -15.43 31.72
C ASP A 64 -8.10 -16.37 32.41
N ALA A 65 -7.85 -17.68 32.28
CA ALA A 65 -8.67 -18.75 32.85
C ALA A 65 -8.43 -18.98 34.35
N ARG A 66 -7.55 -18.21 35.01
CA ARG A 66 -7.22 -18.43 36.42
C ARG A 66 -8.41 -18.13 37.33
N PRO A 67 -8.59 -18.90 38.41
CA PRO A 67 -9.67 -18.66 39.35
C PRO A 67 -9.47 -17.32 40.10
N PRO A 68 -10.56 -16.65 40.53
CA PRO A 68 -10.49 -15.36 41.22
C PRO A 68 -9.76 -15.50 42.56
N ARG A 69 -8.77 -14.65 42.81
CA ARG A 69 -8.02 -14.62 44.07
C ARG A 69 -8.15 -13.26 44.74
N LEU A 70 -8.30 -13.26 46.06
CA LEU A 70 -8.30 -12.06 46.89
C LEU A 70 -7.29 -12.25 48.03
N ASP A 71 -6.30 -11.36 48.08
CA ASP A 71 -5.29 -11.35 49.13
C ASP A 71 -5.50 -10.13 50.03
N LEU A 72 -5.76 -10.37 51.31
CA LEU A 72 -5.97 -9.33 52.32
C LEU A 72 -4.73 -9.20 53.19
N PHE A 73 -4.00 -8.09 53.06
CA PHE A 73 -2.88 -7.77 53.94
C PHE A 73 -3.38 -7.00 55.18
N LEU A 74 -3.25 -7.60 56.36
CA LEU A 74 -3.57 -6.95 57.62
C LEU A 74 -2.27 -6.47 58.27
N VAL A 75 -2.01 -5.17 58.18
CA VAL A 75 -0.81 -4.55 58.75
C VAL A 75 -1.13 -4.04 60.16
N ALA A 76 -0.34 -4.44 61.15
CA ALA A 76 -0.56 -4.00 62.53
C ALA A 76 0.75 -3.88 63.32
N TYR A 77 0.77 -2.93 64.26
CA TYR A 77 1.85 -2.72 65.21
C TYR A 77 1.42 -3.25 66.58
N LEU A 78 1.96 -4.40 66.99
CA LEU A 78 1.47 -5.12 68.18
C LEU A 78 1.85 -4.44 69.51
N ALA A 79 2.78 -3.48 69.49
CA ALA A 79 3.13 -2.72 70.69
C ALA A 79 2.05 -1.68 71.08
N GLU A 80 1.06 -1.44 70.23
CA GLU A 80 -0.12 -0.64 70.59
C GLU A 80 -1.06 -1.43 71.52
N PRO A 81 -1.39 -0.92 72.72
CA PRO A 81 -2.13 -1.68 73.74
C PRO A 81 -3.49 -2.24 73.30
N SER A 82 -4.21 -1.54 72.43
CA SER A 82 -5.52 -1.96 71.90
C SER A 82 -5.43 -2.89 70.69
N VAL A 83 -4.27 -2.97 70.04
CA VAL A 83 -4.10 -3.65 68.74
C VAL A 83 -3.81 -5.13 68.94
N ALA A 84 -2.89 -5.49 69.85
CA ALA A 84 -2.52 -6.89 70.10
C ALA A 84 -3.72 -7.83 70.32
N PRO A 85 -4.67 -7.54 71.23
CA PRO A 85 -5.83 -8.42 71.43
C PRO A 85 -6.83 -8.41 70.25
N LEU A 86 -6.82 -7.36 69.42
CA LEU A 86 -7.78 -7.18 68.33
C LEU A 86 -7.38 -7.93 67.06
N VAL A 87 -6.08 -8.05 66.77
CA VAL A 87 -5.55 -8.64 65.53
C VAL A 87 -6.04 -10.08 65.27
N PRO A 88 -5.95 -11.03 66.22
CA PRO A 88 -6.40 -12.40 65.98
C PRO A 88 -7.90 -12.46 65.62
N TRP A 89 -8.71 -11.67 66.33
CA TRP A 89 -10.15 -11.56 66.07
C TRP A 89 -10.43 -10.95 64.69
N LEU A 90 -9.70 -9.91 64.28
CA LEU A 90 -9.86 -9.29 62.96
C LEU A 90 -9.49 -10.26 61.83
N VAL A 91 -8.39 -10.99 61.96
CA VAL A 91 -7.95 -11.98 60.96
C VAL A 91 -9.03 -13.05 60.76
N GLU A 92 -9.54 -13.59 61.87
CA GLU A 92 -10.60 -14.60 61.85
C GLU A 92 -11.90 -14.05 61.24
N GLN A 93 -12.40 -12.91 61.72
CA GLN A 93 -13.68 -12.35 61.30
C GLN A 93 -13.65 -11.84 59.85
N ALA A 94 -12.53 -11.28 59.40
CA ALA A 94 -12.35 -10.89 58.01
C ALA A 94 -12.43 -12.11 57.08
N GLY A 95 -11.71 -13.18 57.42
CA GLY A 95 -11.73 -14.44 56.66
C GLY A 95 -13.12 -15.06 56.61
N LEU A 96 -13.77 -15.24 57.76
CA LEU A 96 -15.11 -15.81 57.87
C LEU A 96 -16.15 -15.00 57.09
N ARG A 97 -16.26 -13.70 57.35
CA ARG A 97 -17.30 -12.86 56.74
C ARG A 97 -17.18 -12.78 55.22
N LEU A 98 -15.95 -12.66 54.69
CA LEU A 98 -15.74 -12.59 53.25
C LEU A 98 -15.97 -13.95 52.58
N ARG A 99 -15.55 -15.07 53.18
CA ARG A 99 -15.79 -16.40 52.63
C ARG A 99 -17.27 -16.76 52.62
N ASP A 100 -18.02 -16.37 53.65
CA ASP A 100 -19.47 -16.59 53.71
C ASP A 100 -20.22 -15.69 52.72
N ALA A 101 -19.86 -14.41 52.65
CA ALA A 101 -20.50 -13.45 51.75
C ALA A 101 -20.28 -13.75 50.26
N PHE A 102 -19.07 -14.19 49.90
CA PHE A 102 -18.66 -14.48 48.52
C PHE A 102 -18.48 -15.98 48.28
N ARG A 103 -19.23 -16.82 49.00
CA ARG A 103 -19.18 -18.28 48.92
C ARG A 103 -19.20 -18.83 47.49
N PRO A 104 -20.05 -18.34 46.56
CA PRO A 104 -20.06 -18.85 45.17
C PRO A 104 -18.73 -18.66 44.43
N ILE A 105 -17.96 -17.62 44.77
CA ILE A 105 -16.69 -17.28 44.13
C ILE A 105 -15.59 -18.20 44.67
N PHE A 106 -15.45 -18.28 45.99
CA PHE A 106 -14.34 -18.99 46.63
C PHE A 106 -14.56 -20.51 46.78
N GLN A 107 -15.81 -21.00 46.81
CA GLN A 107 -16.08 -22.45 46.87
C GLN A 107 -16.53 -23.04 45.52
N GLY A 108 -17.10 -22.23 44.61
CA GLY A 108 -17.71 -22.73 43.37
C GLY A 108 -16.80 -22.72 42.14
N THR A 109 -15.76 -21.88 42.11
CA THR A 109 -14.93 -21.65 40.90
C THR A 109 -13.44 -21.93 41.08
N GLY A 110 -13.05 -22.52 42.22
CA GLY A 110 -11.65 -22.71 42.60
C GLY A 110 -10.94 -21.41 43.05
N GLY A 111 -11.70 -20.35 43.34
CA GLY A 111 -11.16 -19.09 43.83
C GLY A 111 -10.60 -19.20 45.24
N ARG A 112 -9.69 -18.28 45.62
CA ARG A 112 -8.99 -18.34 46.92
C ARG A 112 -9.01 -17.00 47.65
N LEU A 113 -9.27 -17.03 48.96
CA LEU A 113 -9.13 -15.88 49.87
C LEU A 113 -8.00 -16.16 50.87
N THR A 114 -6.99 -15.30 50.88
CA THR A 114 -5.93 -15.29 51.88
C THR A 114 -6.05 -14.05 52.77
N VAL A 115 -5.79 -14.22 54.06
CA VAL A 115 -5.67 -13.11 55.03
C VAL A 115 -4.27 -13.17 55.60
N CYS A 116 -3.38 -12.35 55.07
CA CYS A 116 -1.94 -12.29 55.38
C CYS A 116 -1.67 -11.25 56.48
N PRO A 117 -1.44 -11.66 57.73
CA PRO A 117 -1.09 -10.74 58.80
C PRO A 117 0.38 -10.32 58.66
N LEU A 118 0.63 -9.01 58.59
CA LEU A 118 1.95 -8.38 58.58
C LEU A 118 2.12 -7.61 59.90
N LEU A 119 2.75 -8.27 60.87
CA LEU A 119 2.74 -7.83 62.27
C LEU A 119 4.13 -7.37 62.70
N ALA A 120 4.23 -6.10 63.11
CA ALA A 120 5.45 -5.58 63.73
C ALA A 120 5.38 -5.81 65.24
N ALA A 121 6.36 -6.57 65.77
CA ALA A 121 6.44 -6.99 67.16
C ALA A 121 7.82 -6.63 67.75
N PRO A 122 8.04 -5.35 68.11
CA PRO A 122 9.35 -4.93 68.62
C PRO A 122 9.63 -5.55 69.98
N ARG A 123 10.87 -6.01 70.18
CA ARG A 123 11.28 -6.80 71.35
C ARG A 123 11.30 -5.97 72.63
N ALA A 124 11.48 -4.65 72.50
CA ALA A 124 11.49 -3.69 73.59
C ALA A 124 10.11 -3.13 73.98
N ALA A 125 9.02 -3.59 73.35
CA ALA A 125 7.68 -3.07 73.58
C ALA A 125 7.15 -3.29 75.02
N PRO A 126 6.39 -2.33 75.58
CA PRO A 126 5.52 -2.60 76.72
C PRO A 126 4.39 -3.57 76.31
N GLY A 127 3.88 -4.40 77.23
CA GLY A 127 2.75 -5.29 76.95
C GLY A 127 3.09 -6.64 76.30
N ARG A 128 4.29 -7.19 76.55
CA ARG A 128 4.75 -8.49 76.03
C ARG A 128 3.77 -9.65 76.22
N GLU A 129 3.03 -9.66 77.32
CA GLU A 129 2.02 -10.70 77.58
C GLU A 129 0.86 -10.64 76.56
N ALA A 130 0.41 -9.44 76.21
CA ALA A 130 -0.64 -9.26 75.20
C ALA A 130 -0.14 -9.61 73.79
N ILE A 131 1.10 -9.23 73.46
CA ILE A 131 1.74 -9.61 72.18
C ILE A 131 1.86 -11.13 72.08
N ARG A 132 2.35 -11.78 73.13
CA ARG A 132 2.47 -13.24 73.18
C ARG A 132 1.10 -13.91 73.05
N ALA A 133 0.09 -13.44 73.78
CA ALA A 133 -1.27 -13.98 73.68
C ALA A 133 -1.86 -13.82 72.26
N ALA A 134 -1.56 -12.72 71.58
CA ALA A 134 -1.97 -12.50 70.19
C ALA A 134 -1.28 -13.47 69.22
N VAL A 135 0.03 -13.68 69.37
CA VAL A 135 0.81 -14.64 68.58
C VAL A 135 0.32 -16.07 68.82
N ASP A 136 0.12 -16.47 70.08
CA ASP A 136 -0.40 -17.79 70.44
C ASP A 136 -1.82 -18.02 69.85
N ALA A 137 -2.67 -16.98 69.86
CA ALA A 137 -4.00 -17.03 69.25
C ALA A 137 -3.95 -17.16 67.71
N LEU A 138 -3.00 -16.51 67.05
CA LEU A 138 -2.80 -16.62 65.59
C LEU A 138 -2.21 -17.98 65.19
N ASP A 139 -1.33 -18.58 66.00
CA ASP A 139 -0.86 -19.95 65.80
C ASP A 139 -2.03 -20.94 65.90
N ALA A 140 -2.84 -20.80 66.96
CA ALA A 140 -4.04 -21.62 67.15
C ALA A 140 -5.04 -21.45 65.99
N LEU A 141 -5.25 -20.22 65.52
CA LEU A 141 -6.14 -19.92 64.39
C LEU A 141 -5.62 -20.54 63.08
N SER A 142 -4.32 -20.49 62.85
CA SER A 142 -3.67 -21.08 61.66
C SER A 142 -3.82 -22.60 61.59
N ARG A 143 -4.00 -23.24 62.76
CA ARG A 143 -4.19 -24.69 62.90
C ARG A 143 -5.65 -25.09 63.18
N ALA A 144 -6.59 -24.16 63.11
CA ALA A 144 -7.99 -24.41 63.45
C ALA A 144 -8.60 -25.52 62.57
N PRO A 145 -9.45 -26.43 63.08
CA PRO A 145 -10.00 -27.54 62.28
C PRO A 145 -10.92 -27.07 61.13
N ASP A 146 -11.61 -25.93 61.29
CA ASP A 146 -12.40 -25.32 60.22
C ASP A 146 -11.49 -24.42 59.36
N GLU A 147 -11.25 -24.83 58.12
CA GLU A 147 -10.44 -24.10 57.14
C GLU A 147 -10.96 -22.67 56.89
N ARG A 148 -12.29 -22.46 57.01
CA ARG A 148 -12.89 -21.13 56.79
C ARG A 148 -12.45 -20.10 57.82
N ARG A 149 -12.01 -20.54 59.00
CA ARG A 149 -11.47 -19.69 60.07
C ARG A 149 -9.98 -19.39 59.86
N ARG A 150 -9.26 -20.20 59.10
CA ARG A 150 -7.82 -20.05 58.91
C ARG A 150 -7.49 -18.81 58.05
N PRO A 151 -6.33 -18.16 58.28
CA PRO A 151 -5.84 -17.11 57.40
C PRO A 151 -5.48 -17.62 55.99
N LEU A 152 -5.05 -18.89 55.87
CA LEU A 152 -4.53 -19.48 54.62
C LEU A 152 -3.34 -18.70 54.01
N ALA A 153 -2.58 -18.04 54.87
CA ALA A 153 -1.41 -17.23 54.56
C ALA A 153 -0.39 -17.36 55.70
N PRO A 154 0.91 -17.12 55.44
CA PRO A 154 1.90 -16.98 56.49
C PRO A 154 1.58 -15.80 57.41
N VAL A 155 1.81 -15.97 58.71
CA VAL A 155 1.81 -14.88 59.70
C VAL A 155 3.19 -14.26 59.72
N TYR A 156 3.33 -13.09 59.09
CA TYR A 156 4.60 -12.39 59.07
C TYR A 156 4.83 -11.64 60.37
N LEU A 157 5.89 -12.02 61.08
CA LEU A 157 6.32 -11.35 62.31
C LEU A 157 7.65 -10.63 62.05
N ILE A 158 7.61 -9.31 62.17
CA ILE A 158 8.78 -8.43 62.02
C ILE A 158 9.28 -8.12 63.42
N GLU A 159 10.34 -8.81 63.83
CA GLU A 159 10.98 -8.66 65.13
C GLU A 159 12.40 -8.09 65.00
N ASP A 160 12.92 -7.53 66.10
CA ASP A 160 14.31 -7.10 66.21
C ASP A 160 15.25 -8.32 66.09
N GLN A 161 16.11 -8.34 65.06
CA GLN A 161 16.97 -9.50 64.76
C GLN A 161 17.93 -9.84 65.91
N THR A 162 18.38 -8.84 66.68
CA THR A 162 19.20 -9.04 67.88
C THR A 162 18.92 -7.94 68.89
N SER A 163 19.32 -8.13 70.15
CA SER A 163 19.26 -7.06 71.18
C SER A 163 20.18 -5.86 70.89
N ARG A 164 21.02 -5.91 69.83
CA ARG A 164 21.90 -4.82 69.39
C ARG A 164 21.35 -4.07 68.17
N TYR A 165 20.41 -4.66 67.45
CA TYR A 165 19.79 -4.08 66.26
C TYR A 165 18.29 -3.97 66.51
N VAL A 166 17.90 -2.88 67.16
CA VAL A 166 16.51 -2.50 67.35
C VAL A 166 16.11 -1.67 66.13
N LEU A 167 15.08 -2.11 65.40
CA LEU A 167 14.58 -1.36 64.24
C LEU A 167 13.83 -0.12 64.73
N ALA A 168 14.16 1.05 64.18
CA ALA A 168 13.39 2.25 64.44
C ALA A 168 11.97 2.10 63.85
N PRO A 169 10.93 2.75 64.43
CA PRO A 169 9.58 2.71 63.87
C PRO A 169 9.51 3.09 62.38
N GLU A 170 10.33 4.04 61.94
CA GLU A 170 10.41 4.47 60.55
C GLU A 170 11.00 3.38 59.63
N GLU A 171 11.95 2.59 60.13
CA GLU A 171 12.55 1.46 59.40
C GLU A 171 11.59 0.29 59.28
N LEU A 172 10.79 0.02 60.34
CA LEU A 172 9.70 -0.96 60.29
C LEU A 172 8.67 -0.57 59.22
N VAL A 173 8.23 0.69 59.22
CA VAL A 173 7.28 1.20 58.22
C VAL A 173 7.85 1.10 56.80
N ARG A 174 9.12 1.48 56.58
CA ARG A 174 9.78 1.36 55.27
C ARG A 174 9.90 -0.09 54.83
N THR A 175 10.22 -1.00 55.75
CA THR A 175 10.36 -2.44 55.47
C THR A 175 9.01 -3.05 55.07
N VAL A 176 7.94 -2.74 55.80
CA VAL A 176 6.58 -3.16 55.44
C VAL A 176 6.14 -2.56 54.10
N ALA A 177 6.39 -1.27 53.88
CA ALA A 177 6.05 -0.60 52.64
C ALA A 177 6.79 -1.18 51.44
N ALA A 178 8.09 -1.50 51.59
CA ALA A 178 8.89 -2.13 50.55
C ALA A 178 8.39 -3.54 50.22
N TYR A 179 8.03 -4.33 51.23
CA TYR A 179 7.43 -5.66 51.05
C TYR A 179 6.09 -5.59 50.32
N LEU A 180 5.19 -4.70 50.77
CA LEU A 180 3.92 -4.47 50.09
C LEU A 180 4.12 -3.98 48.66
N HIS A 181 5.07 -3.09 48.42
CA HIS A 181 5.36 -2.60 47.08
C HIS A 181 5.84 -3.72 46.16
N LEU A 182 6.75 -4.56 46.66
CA LEU A 182 7.22 -5.75 45.96
C LEU A 182 6.04 -6.68 45.64
N VAL A 183 5.26 -7.11 46.63
CA VAL A 183 4.18 -8.08 46.42
C VAL A 183 3.04 -7.53 45.54
N LEU A 184 2.71 -6.24 45.66
CA LEU A 184 1.59 -5.63 44.95
C LEU A 184 1.92 -5.16 43.53
N TYR A 185 3.14 -4.67 43.26
CA TYR A 185 3.47 -4.00 42.00
C TYR A 185 4.50 -4.72 41.13
N SER A 186 5.31 -5.63 41.68
CA SER A 186 6.34 -6.34 40.87
C SER A 186 5.78 -7.46 39.99
N GLY A 187 4.52 -7.84 40.16
CA GLY A 187 3.92 -8.98 39.47
C GLY A 187 4.36 -10.35 40.01
N LEU A 188 5.30 -10.42 40.96
CA LEU A 188 5.80 -11.67 41.55
C LEU A 188 4.69 -12.54 42.16
N ARG A 189 3.59 -11.91 42.61
CA ARG A 189 2.38 -12.61 43.12
C ARG A 189 1.71 -13.53 42.09
N HIS A 190 2.03 -13.41 40.80
CA HIS A 190 1.41 -14.16 39.71
C HIS A 190 2.27 -15.33 39.20
N HIS A 191 3.49 -15.53 39.72
CA HIS A 191 4.37 -16.64 39.36
C HIS A 191 4.17 -17.83 40.32
N GLU A 192 3.63 -18.95 39.80
CA GLU A 192 3.25 -20.12 40.59
C GLU A 192 4.44 -20.94 41.12
N ASP A 193 5.58 -20.94 40.41
CA ASP A 193 6.63 -21.96 40.64
C ASP A 193 7.56 -21.72 41.86
N ALA A 194 7.50 -20.58 42.55
CA ALA A 194 8.37 -20.35 43.73
C ALA A 194 7.90 -19.28 44.74
N LEU A 195 7.15 -18.25 44.31
CA LEU A 195 6.96 -17.03 45.10
C LEU A 195 5.55 -16.84 45.64
N ARG A 196 4.60 -17.72 45.27
CA ARG A 196 3.23 -17.67 45.81
C ARG A 196 3.14 -18.08 47.28
N SER A 197 4.09 -18.89 47.76
CA SER A 197 4.28 -19.23 49.18
C SER A 197 4.51 -18.01 50.08
N LEU A 198 4.83 -16.83 49.51
CA LEU A 198 4.92 -15.57 50.25
C LEU A 198 3.54 -15.02 50.69
N VAL A 199 2.44 -15.54 50.15
CA VAL A 199 1.09 -15.03 50.43
C VAL A 199 0.10 -16.17 50.70
N GLU A 200 0.34 -17.38 50.19
CA GLU A 200 -0.47 -18.58 50.44
C GLU A 200 0.25 -19.58 51.34
N HIS A 201 -0.49 -20.08 52.35
CA HIS A 201 -0.05 -21.18 53.21
C HIS A 201 -1.20 -22.18 53.40
N ASP A 202 -0.98 -23.44 53.05
CA ASP A 202 -2.03 -24.48 53.06
C ASP A 202 -2.27 -25.06 54.48
N GLY A 203 -1.39 -24.74 55.43
CA GLY A 203 -1.53 -25.15 56.83
C GLY A 203 -1.18 -26.62 57.12
N GLU A 204 -0.77 -27.40 56.11
CA GLU A 204 -0.24 -28.75 56.27
C GLU A 204 1.30 -28.72 56.26
N GLY A 205 1.93 -28.95 57.41
CA GLY A 205 3.33 -29.40 57.47
C GLY A 205 4.44 -28.38 57.78
N GLU A 206 4.16 -27.08 57.90
CA GLU A 206 5.17 -26.05 58.22
C GLU A 206 4.69 -25.05 59.28
N ALA A 207 5.62 -24.46 60.04
CA ALA A 207 5.31 -23.45 61.04
C ALA A 207 4.59 -22.25 60.38
N PRO A 208 3.48 -21.74 60.95
CA PRO A 208 2.65 -20.72 60.30
C PRO A 208 3.29 -19.33 60.27
N PHE A 209 4.47 -19.17 60.89
CA PHE A 209 5.15 -17.89 61.01
C PHE A 209 6.28 -17.75 60.01
N ALA A 210 6.36 -16.58 59.39
CA ALA A 210 7.45 -16.18 58.51
C ALA A 210 8.02 -14.83 58.94
N SER A 211 9.26 -14.53 58.53
CA SER A 211 9.87 -13.22 58.72
C SER A 211 10.58 -12.80 57.43
N PHE A 212 10.71 -11.50 57.21
CA PHE A 212 11.39 -10.95 56.02
C PHE A 212 12.24 -9.73 56.39
N ALA A 213 13.28 -9.50 55.60
CA ALA A 213 14.07 -8.28 55.63
C ALA A 213 14.18 -7.72 54.21
N CYS A 214 13.80 -6.45 54.03
CA CYS A 214 13.95 -5.77 52.74
C CYS A 214 15.24 -4.96 52.77
N ALA A 215 16.26 -5.41 52.03
CA ALA A 215 17.41 -4.56 51.75
C ALA A 215 16.94 -3.42 50.82
N THR A 216 16.95 -2.18 51.30
CA THR A 216 16.67 -1.01 50.46
C THR A 216 17.87 -0.75 49.56
N LEU A 217 17.69 -0.98 48.26
CA LEU A 217 18.61 -0.49 47.25
C LEU A 217 18.20 0.96 46.93
N GLU A 218 18.95 1.94 47.43
CA GLU A 218 18.75 3.34 47.03
C GLU A 218 19.27 3.51 45.61
N LEU A 219 18.37 3.70 44.66
CA LEU A 219 18.69 3.91 43.25
C LEU A 219 18.55 5.38 42.91
N ASP A 220 19.57 5.94 42.26
CA ASP A 220 19.43 7.26 41.65
C ASP A 220 18.41 7.16 40.51
N THR A 221 17.34 7.95 40.62
CA THR A 221 16.25 7.95 39.64
C THR A 221 16.64 8.61 38.32
N ARG A 222 17.70 9.43 38.30
CA ARG A 222 18.14 10.14 37.08
C ARG A 222 18.79 9.22 36.05
N PRO A 223 19.81 8.40 36.37
CA PRO A 223 20.37 7.42 35.44
C PRO A 223 19.31 6.42 34.94
N LEU A 224 18.42 5.98 35.83
CA LEU A 224 17.36 5.02 35.50
C LEU A 224 16.37 5.60 34.47
N SER A 225 15.94 6.85 34.66
CA SER A 225 15.06 7.55 33.73
C SER A 225 15.72 7.72 32.35
N ARG A 226 17.00 8.12 32.32
CA ARG A 226 17.78 8.24 31.07
C ARG A 226 17.95 6.91 30.36
N TYR A 227 18.23 5.84 31.09
CA TYR A 227 18.30 4.50 30.54
C TYR A 227 16.98 4.07 29.91
N CYS A 228 15.84 4.25 30.60
CA CYS A 228 14.53 3.90 30.07
C CYS A 228 14.19 4.69 28.81
N ALA A 229 14.49 6.01 28.81
CA ALA A 229 14.32 6.86 27.65
C ALA A 229 15.22 6.42 26.48
N GLY A 230 16.49 6.11 26.74
CA GLY A 230 17.44 5.61 25.75
C GLY A 230 17.04 4.26 25.16
N ARG A 231 16.56 3.32 25.99
CA ARG A 231 16.00 2.03 25.56
C ARG A 231 14.80 2.21 24.65
N LEU A 232 13.85 3.05 25.04
CA LEU A 232 12.67 3.35 24.22
C LEU A 232 13.08 4.01 22.89
N ALA A 233 14.02 4.95 22.92
CA ALA A 233 14.53 5.60 21.73
C ALA A 233 15.22 4.60 20.78
N MET A 234 15.99 3.65 21.30
CA MET A 234 16.56 2.56 20.48
C MET A 234 15.48 1.66 19.89
N GLU A 235 14.45 1.28 20.66
CA GLU A 235 13.36 0.44 20.14
C GLU A 235 12.59 1.13 19.01
N ILE A 236 12.38 2.45 19.12
CA ILE A 236 11.81 3.27 18.05
C ILE A 236 12.74 3.29 16.83
N ALA A 237 14.04 3.54 17.02
CA ALA A 237 15.02 3.56 15.94
C ALA A 237 15.12 2.20 15.22
N ASP A 238 15.10 1.10 15.97
CA ASP A 238 15.12 -0.27 15.45
C ASP A 238 13.85 -0.59 14.66
N ALA A 239 12.68 -0.16 15.15
CA ALA A 239 11.42 -0.30 14.43
C ALA A 239 11.43 0.49 13.11
N MET A 240 12.05 1.68 13.09
CA MET A 240 12.17 2.51 11.90
C MET A 240 13.21 2.00 10.88
N LEU A 241 14.24 1.30 11.35
CA LEU A 241 15.27 0.67 10.53
C LEU A 241 14.93 -0.77 10.12
N GLY A 242 13.80 -1.30 10.58
CA GLY A 242 13.35 -2.66 10.28
C GLY A 242 13.12 -2.90 8.80
N GLU A 243 13.24 -4.16 8.35
CA GLU A 243 12.92 -4.53 6.98
C GLU A 243 11.40 -4.56 6.78
N GLY A 244 10.91 -3.80 5.80
CA GLY A 244 9.49 -3.79 5.43
C GLY A 244 9.15 -5.02 4.59
N ASP A 245 8.13 -5.77 5.01
CA ASP A 245 7.74 -7.00 4.33
C ASP A 245 7.01 -6.75 2.98
N ALA A 246 7.21 -7.68 2.05
CA ALA A 246 6.61 -7.87 0.71
C ALA A 246 7.03 -6.94 -0.47
N LEU A 247 7.97 -7.43 -1.29
CA LEU A 247 8.29 -6.95 -2.65
C LEU A 247 7.07 -6.79 -3.58
N GLY A 248 5.96 -7.49 -3.32
CA GLY A 248 4.76 -7.48 -4.15
C GLY A 248 4.04 -6.12 -4.22
N ASP A 249 3.98 -5.38 -3.11
CA ASP A 249 3.32 -4.07 -3.08
C ASP A 249 4.20 -2.94 -3.66
N ILE A 250 5.52 -3.15 -3.67
CA ILE A 250 6.50 -2.14 -4.10
C ILE A 250 6.46 -1.95 -5.61
N GLU A 251 6.47 -3.04 -6.38
CA GLU A 251 6.38 -2.94 -7.85
C GLU A 251 5.03 -2.38 -8.30
N ALA A 252 3.93 -2.76 -7.65
CA ALA A 252 2.61 -2.27 -8.01
C ALA A 252 2.48 -0.76 -7.78
N ALA A 253 3.02 -0.25 -6.67
CA ALA A 253 3.05 1.20 -6.40
C ALA A 253 3.93 1.94 -7.41
N ALA A 254 5.14 1.44 -7.69
CA ALA A 254 6.03 2.02 -8.68
C ALA A 254 5.41 2.05 -10.10
N ARG A 255 4.61 1.04 -10.47
CA ARG A 255 3.89 1.03 -11.75
C ARG A 255 2.84 2.13 -11.86
N ARG A 256 2.12 2.45 -10.79
CA ARG A 256 1.09 3.51 -10.79
C ARG A 256 1.69 4.92 -10.95
N LEU A 257 2.87 5.12 -10.36
CA LEU A 257 3.59 6.40 -10.42
C LEU A 257 4.42 6.59 -11.69
N SER A 258 4.67 5.50 -12.41
CA SER A 258 5.44 5.53 -13.64
C SER A 258 4.60 6.11 -14.78
N PRO A 259 5.16 6.96 -15.65
CA PRO A 259 4.50 7.46 -16.86
C PRO A 259 4.46 6.37 -17.97
N GLU A 260 4.01 5.16 -17.62
CA GLU A 260 3.89 4.03 -18.52
C GLU A 260 2.44 3.66 -18.78
N GLY A 261 2.16 3.29 -20.02
CA GLY A 261 0.93 2.60 -20.39
C GLY A 261 -0.05 3.43 -21.20
N ALA A 262 -1.07 2.73 -21.69
CA ALA A 262 -2.07 3.28 -22.60
C ALA A 262 -2.81 4.49 -22.03
N GLU A 263 -2.95 4.57 -20.69
CA GLU A 263 -3.61 5.69 -20.04
C GLU A 263 -2.77 6.96 -20.07
N PHE A 264 -1.47 6.89 -19.76
CA PHE A 264 -0.56 8.03 -19.87
C PHE A 264 -0.46 8.52 -21.32
N GLU A 265 -0.25 7.61 -22.28
CA GLU A 265 -0.23 7.95 -23.70
C GLU A 265 -1.55 8.56 -24.17
N LYS A 266 -2.68 8.03 -23.70
CA LYS A 266 -4.00 8.59 -23.99
C LYS A 266 -4.11 10.01 -23.46
N ARG A 267 -3.73 10.26 -22.20
CA ARG A 267 -3.80 11.60 -21.59
C ARG A 267 -2.92 12.61 -22.33
N LEU A 268 -1.70 12.23 -22.72
CA LEU A 268 -0.79 13.10 -23.49
C LEU A 268 -1.31 13.41 -24.91
N ARG A 269 -2.14 12.52 -25.46
CA ARG A 269 -2.78 12.69 -26.78
C ARG A 269 -4.08 13.49 -26.74
N LEU A 270 -4.62 13.77 -25.56
CA LEU A 270 -5.89 14.46 -25.39
C LEU A 270 -5.67 15.92 -24.94
N GLY A 271 -6.44 16.83 -25.53
CA GLY A 271 -6.50 18.23 -25.10
C GLY A 271 -7.54 18.44 -23.99
N ARG A 272 -7.71 19.71 -23.58
CA ARG A 272 -8.56 20.16 -22.46
C ARG A 272 -10.04 19.67 -22.48
N ASN A 273 -10.55 19.30 -23.65
CA ASN A 273 -11.94 18.84 -23.84
C ASN A 273 -12.03 17.33 -24.16
N GLU A 274 -11.01 16.53 -23.80
CA GLU A 274 -10.89 15.11 -24.18
C GLU A 274 -10.92 14.87 -25.70
N ARG A 275 -10.64 15.90 -26.49
CA ARG A 275 -10.49 15.77 -27.94
C ARG A 275 -9.04 15.41 -28.29
N PRO A 276 -8.82 14.52 -29.28
CA PRO A 276 -7.48 14.21 -29.75
C PRO A 276 -6.78 15.45 -30.28
N ILE A 277 -5.57 15.72 -29.78
CA ILE A 277 -4.74 16.80 -30.30
C ILE A 277 -4.38 16.45 -31.76
N GLY A 278 -4.69 17.37 -32.67
CA GLY A 278 -4.49 17.18 -34.10
C GLY A 278 -5.76 16.81 -34.89
N GLU A 279 -6.92 16.68 -34.24
CA GLU A 279 -8.19 16.51 -34.96
C GLU A 279 -8.49 17.70 -35.89
N GLU A 280 -8.08 18.91 -35.51
CA GLU A 280 -8.22 20.14 -36.29
C GLU A 280 -7.30 20.22 -37.52
N LEU A 281 -6.34 19.29 -37.64
CA LEU A 281 -5.40 19.15 -38.76
C LEU A 281 -5.96 18.31 -39.91
N LYS A 282 -7.17 17.75 -39.76
CA LYS A 282 -7.88 17.08 -40.87
C LYS A 282 -8.15 18.08 -41.98
N LEU A 283 -7.82 17.68 -43.21
CA LEU A 283 -7.89 18.56 -44.37
C LEU A 283 -9.30 18.53 -44.96
N ASP A 284 -9.77 19.68 -45.44
CA ASP A 284 -11.04 19.74 -46.15
C ASP A 284 -10.86 19.21 -47.58
N ARG A 285 -11.67 18.20 -47.90
CA ARG A 285 -11.64 17.41 -49.13
C ARG A 285 -12.64 17.89 -50.18
N ALA A 286 -13.33 19.02 -49.94
CA ALA A 286 -14.36 19.56 -50.84
C ALA A 286 -13.87 19.80 -52.29
N ALA A 287 -12.56 19.98 -52.50
CA ALA A 287 -11.97 20.17 -53.83
C ALA A 287 -11.81 18.89 -54.68
N LEU A 288 -12.21 17.71 -54.19
CA LEU A 288 -11.92 16.42 -54.84
C LEU A 288 -12.88 16.02 -55.97
N GLU A 289 -13.98 16.75 -56.18
CA GLU A 289 -14.98 16.38 -57.19
C GLU A 289 -14.48 16.69 -58.61
N LEU A 290 -14.16 15.62 -59.34
CA LEU A 290 -13.90 15.63 -60.77
C LEU A 290 -14.97 14.74 -61.40
N SER A 291 -15.73 15.24 -62.37
CA SER A 291 -16.72 14.43 -63.10
C SER A 291 -16.07 13.47 -64.09
N ASP A 292 -16.68 12.32 -64.32
CA ASP A 292 -16.22 11.41 -65.38
C ASP A 292 -16.45 12.05 -66.76
N PRO A 293 -15.53 11.83 -67.73
CA PRO A 293 -15.70 12.34 -69.08
C PRO A 293 -16.88 11.65 -69.76
N HIS A 294 -17.68 12.40 -70.51
CA HIS A 294 -18.76 11.81 -71.30
C HIS A 294 -18.23 11.11 -72.55
N TRP A 295 -19.01 10.18 -73.10
CA TRP A 295 -18.64 9.37 -74.26
C TRP A 295 -18.32 10.24 -75.48
N ASP A 296 -19.07 11.33 -75.68
CA ASP A 296 -18.96 12.20 -76.85
C ASP A 296 -18.06 13.44 -76.65
N ASP A 297 -17.51 13.62 -75.44
CA ASP A 297 -16.71 14.82 -75.14
C ASP A 297 -15.42 14.84 -75.96
N PRO A 298 -15.11 15.96 -76.66
CA PRO A 298 -13.86 16.09 -77.38
C PRO A 298 -12.67 16.22 -76.41
N PRO A 299 -11.45 15.77 -76.78
CA PRO A 299 -10.27 15.83 -75.92
C PRO A 299 -9.99 17.24 -75.37
N GLU A 300 -10.18 18.28 -76.20
CA GLU A 300 -9.93 19.68 -75.82
C GLU A 300 -10.90 20.16 -74.73
N ALA A 301 -12.16 19.69 -74.75
CA ALA A 301 -13.13 20.01 -73.71
C ALA A 301 -12.78 19.33 -72.38
N ILE A 302 -12.26 18.10 -72.42
CA ILE A 302 -11.86 17.37 -71.22
C ILE A 302 -10.62 18.02 -70.59
N GLU A 303 -9.62 18.34 -71.40
CA GLU A 303 -8.39 19.03 -70.95
C GLU A 303 -8.71 20.37 -70.26
N ALA A 304 -9.63 21.14 -70.85
CA ALA A 304 -10.09 22.43 -70.29
C ALA A 304 -10.73 22.30 -68.88
N HIS A 305 -11.21 21.12 -68.49
CA HIS A 305 -11.76 20.86 -67.15
C HIS A 305 -10.74 20.23 -66.19
N VAL A 306 -9.81 19.42 -66.70
CA VAL A 306 -8.79 18.71 -65.91
C VAL A 306 -7.70 19.67 -65.41
N GLU A 307 -7.20 20.56 -66.25
CA GLU A 307 -6.13 21.49 -65.89
C GLU A 307 -6.53 22.44 -64.73
N PRO A 308 -7.71 23.09 -64.75
CA PRO A 308 -8.19 23.87 -63.60
C PRO A 308 -8.49 23.02 -62.36
N TYR A 309 -8.86 21.74 -62.52
CA TYR A 309 -9.05 20.84 -61.40
C TYR A 309 -7.74 20.57 -60.67
N VAL A 310 -6.69 20.14 -61.39
CA VAL A 310 -5.37 19.85 -60.78
C VAL A 310 -4.79 21.08 -60.11
N ARG A 311 -4.89 22.26 -60.75
CA ARG A 311 -4.48 23.53 -60.12
C ARG A 311 -5.27 23.86 -58.85
N ARG A 312 -6.60 23.65 -58.84
CA ARG A 312 -7.42 23.85 -57.64
C ARG A 312 -7.05 22.91 -56.50
N VAL A 313 -6.74 21.64 -56.80
CA VAL A 313 -6.30 20.66 -55.81
C VAL A 313 -4.96 21.07 -55.20
N ILE A 314 -3.97 21.43 -56.03
CA ILE A 314 -2.65 21.89 -55.55
C ILE A 314 -2.78 23.18 -54.74
N ALA A 315 -3.44 24.21 -55.29
CA ALA A 315 -3.62 25.48 -54.60
C ALA A 315 -4.50 25.38 -53.34
N GLY A 316 -5.40 24.39 -53.28
CA GLY A 316 -6.17 24.06 -52.08
C GLY A 316 -5.29 23.40 -51.01
N GLY A 317 -4.49 22.42 -51.41
CA GLY A 317 -3.50 21.76 -50.54
C GLY A 317 -2.48 22.74 -49.97
N GLU A 318 -1.90 23.61 -50.80
CA GLU A 318 -0.93 24.64 -50.36
C GLU A 318 -1.55 25.67 -49.41
N ARG A 319 -2.79 26.10 -49.65
CA ARG A 319 -3.50 27.01 -48.74
C ARG A 319 -3.77 26.39 -47.38
N GLN A 320 -4.29 25.16 -47.35
CA GLN A 320 -4.54 24.46 -46.09
C GLN A 320 -3.23 24.11 -45.37
N ARG A 321 -2.16 23.83 -46.13
CA ARG A 321 -0.80 23.63 -45.60
C ARG A 321 -0.31 24.89 -44.88
N ALA A 322 -0.40 26.05 -45.51
CA ALA A 322 -0.01 27.32 -44.90
C ALA A 322 -0.83 27.63 -43.64
N GLU A 323 -2.16 27.45 -43.69
CA GLU A 323 -3.04 27.61 -42.53
C GLU A 323 -2.66 26.67 -41.37
N ILE A 324 -2.31 25.42 -41.69
CA ILE A 324 -1.86 24.45 -40.69
C ILE A 324 -0.51 24.87 -40.09
N GLU A 325 0.47 25.22 -40.91
CA GLU A 325 1.82 25.60 -40.45
C GLU A 325 1.79 26.89 -39.61
N ASP A 326 1.01 27.89 -40.02
CA ASP A 326 0.99 29.21 -39.39
C ASP A 326 0.15 29.26 -38.11
N PHE A 327 -0.95 28.50 -38.03
CA PHE A 327 -1.91 28.65 -36.92
C PHE A 327 -2.16 27.35 -36.15
N LYS A 328 -2.49 26.26 -36.86
CA LYS A 328 -2.95 25.02 -36.20
C LYS A 328 -1.82 24.24 -35.57
N MET A 329 -0.62 24.24 -36.17
CA MET A 329 0.56 23.60 -35.60
C MET A 329 1.04 24.32 -34.35
N GLU A 330 1.00 25.66 -34.32
CA GLU A 330 1.35 26.41 -33.11
C GLU A 330 0.35 26.13 -31.98
N SER A 331 -0.95 26.10 -32.30
CA SER A 331 -1.99 25.79 -31.33
C SER A 331 -1.89 24.35 -30.82
N ALA A 332 -1.64 23.37 -31.71
CA ALA A 332 -1.39 21.99 -31.33
C ALA A 332 -0.13 21.85 -30.45
N ALA A 333 0.96 22.55 -30.78
CA ALA A 333 2.18 22.56 -29.98
C ALA A 333 1.93 23.11 -28.57
N ARG A 334 1.23 24.25 -28.44
CA ARG A 334 0.85 24.81 -27.14
C ARG A 334 0.01 23.85 -26.30
N LEU A 335 -0.96 23.17 -26.91
CA LEU A 335 -1.79 22.18 -26.21
C LEU A 335 -0.96 20.97 -25.73
N VAL A 336 -0.01 20.49 -26.54
CA VAL A 336 0.91 19.43 -26.13
C VAL A 336 1.81 19.92 -24.98
N ASP A 337 2.31 21.15 -25.05
CA ASP A 337 3.16 21.74 -24.01
C ASP A 337 2.41 21.91 -22.68
N GLU A 338 1.21 22.49 -22.70
CA GLU A 338 0.36 22.64 -21.52
C GLU A 338 -0.03 21.27 -20.92
N GLY A 339 -0.41 20.32 -21.78
CA GLY A 339 -0.74 18.96 -21.35
C GLY A 339 0.45 18.23 -20.72
N GLY A 340 1.64 18.36 -21.33
CA GLY A 340 2.87 17.79 -20.82
C GLY A 340 3.29 18.37 -19.47
N LEU A 341 3.18 19.69 -19.29
CA LEU A 341 3.45 20.36 -18.01
C LEU A 341 2.49 19.92 -16.90
N ASN A 342 1.19 19.88 -17.17
CA ASN A 342 0.20 19.45 -16.18
C ASN A 342 0.44 18.00 -15.74
N LEU A 343 0.74 17.11 -16.69
CA LEU A 343 1.06 15.72 -16.38
C LEU A 343 2.36 15.56 -15.58
N LEU A 344 3.36 16.41 -15.84
CA LEU A 344 4.58 16.44 -15.04
C LEU A 344 4.27 16.83 -13.59
N GLU A 345 3.57 17.93 -13.39
CA GLU A 345 3.21 18.39 -12.04
C GLU A 345 2.36 17.38 -11.26
N GLU A 346 1.41 16.72 -11.92
CA GLU A 346 0.62 15.65 -11.30
C GLU A 346 1.50 14.47 -10.89
N ALA A 347 2.38 13.99 -11.78
CA ALA A 347 3.26 12.87 -11.48
C ALA A 347 4.23 13.19 -10.33
N GLU A 348 4.71 14.43 -10.23
CA GLU A 348 5.51 14.90 -9.10
C GLU A 348 4.73 14.90 -7.79
N ARG A 349 3.52 15.46 -7.80
CA ARG A 349 2.64 15.47 -6.62
C ARG A 349 2.29 14.06 -6.17
N ASP A 350 2.05 13.15 -7.11
CA ASP A 350 1.73 11.75 -6.79
C ASP A 350 2.94 11.04 -6.17
N ALA A 351 4.15 11.28 -6.69
CA ALA A 351 5.38 10.73 -6.10
C ALA A 351 5.63 11.27 -4.68
N GLU A 352 5.50 12.59 -4.47
CA GLU A 352 5.66 13.23 -3.16
C GLU A 352 4.57 12.78 -2.16
N GLY A 353 3.33 12.68 -2.63
CA GLY A 353 2.20 12.18 -1.87
C GLY A 353 2.39 10.73 -1.44
N GLU A 354 2.98 9.89 -2.28
CA GLU A 354 3.30 8.51 -1.95
C GLU A 354 4.41 8.40 -0.89
N ILE A 355 5.48 9.19 -1.01
CA ILE A 355 6.55 9.26 0.01
C ILE A 355 5.95 9.65 1.37
N SER A 356 5.18 10.74 1.39
CA SER A 356 4.54 11.26 2.60
C SER A 356 3.62 10.22 3.24
N ARG A 357 2.83 9.51 2.41
CA ARG A 357 1.94 8.44 2.86
C ARG A 357 2.71 7.28 3.48
N CYS A 358 3.78 6.82 2.83
CA CYS A 358 4.62 5.74 3.35
C CYS A 358 5.16 6.07 4.75
N ILE A 359 5.68 7.27 4.93
CA ILE A 359 6.28 7.73 6.19
C ILE A 359 5.21 7.82 7.30
N ALA A 360 3.99 8.26 6.98
CA ALA A 360 2.92 8.46 7.97
C ALA A 360 2.22 7.16 8.41
N GLU A 361 2.10 6.17 7.54
CA GLU A 361 1.27 4.96 7.79
C GLU A 361 1.93 3.92 8.69
N SER A 362 3.26 3.92 8.82
CA SER A 362 3.98 2.83 9.47
C SER A 362 5.33 3.27 10.04
N PRO A 363 5.80 2.70 11.16
CA PRO A 363 7.16 2.93 11.66
C PRO A 363 8.23 2.55 10.62
N VAL A 364 7.98 1.55 9.77
CA VAL A 364 8.89 1.12 8.68
C VAL A 364 8.71 2.00 7.41
N GLY A 365 8.04 3.14 7.53
CA GLY A 365 7.66 3.99 6.41
C GLY A 365 8.83 4.52 5.59
N LEU A 366 9.96 4.82 6.25
CA LEU A 366 11.19 5.28 5.60
C LEU A 366 11.75 4.23 4.63
N GLU A 367 11.84 2.97 5.06
CA GLU A 367 12.34 1.88 4.21
C GLU A 367 11.38 1.56 3.07
N LYS A 368 10.07 1.61 3.31
CA LYS A 368 9.06 1.44 2.26
C LYS A 368 9.17 2.53 1.19
N ALA A 369 9.31 3.79 1.61
CA ALA A 369 9.47 4.92 0.69
C ALA A 369 10.75 4.74 -0.15
N ARG A 370 11.87 4.39 0.48
CA ARG A 370 13.16 4.16 -0.19
C ARG A 370 13.07 3.05 -1.24
N ALA A 371 12.47 1.92 -0.90
CA ALA A 371 12.33 0.79 -1.82
C ALA A 371 11.39 1.11 -2.99
N ARG A 372 10.28 1.82 -2.76
CA ARG A 372 9.38 2.30 -3.82
C ARG A 372 10.06 3.28 -4.77
N MET A 373 10.82 4.24 -4.23
CA MET A 373 11.57 5.19 -5.06
C MET A 373 12.66 4.50 -5.87
N ALA A 374 13.38 3.51 -5.32
CA ALA A 374 14.35 2.73 -6.07
C ALA A 374 13.70 1.93 -7.22
N ALA A 375 12.53 1.32 -7.00
CA ALA A 375 11.78 0.62 -8.04
C ALA A 375 11.28 1.58 -9.13
N LEU A 376 10.79 2.76 -8.75
CA LEU A 376 10.36 3.81 -9.67
C LEU A 376 11.54 4.35 -10.50
N GLU A 377 12.67 4.62 -9.86
CA GLU A 377 13.91 5.09 -10.51
C GLU A 377 14.40 4.09 -11.58
N ALA A 378 14.49 2.81 -11.24
CA ALA A 378 14.92 1.77 -12.18
C ALA A 378 14.03 1.68 -13.42
N ARG A 379 12.73 1.98 -13.24
CA ARG A 379 11.72 1.96 -14.29
C ARG A 379 11.79 3.22 -15.16
N LEU A 380 11.89 4.39 -14.53
CA LEU A 380 12.11 5.67 -15.21
C LEU A 380 13.43 5.70 -16.00
N ALA A 381 14.49 5.05 -15.51
CA ALA A 381 15.75 4.93 -16.21
C ALA A 381 15.60 4.15 -17.53
N ARG A 382 14.85 3.04 -17.52
CA ARG A 382 14.55 2.24 -18.73
C ARG A 382 13.72 3.05 -19.73
N LEU A 383 12.71 3.78 -19.25
CA LEU A 383 11.88 4.62 -20.08
C LEU A 383 12.65 5.78 -20.71
N SER A 384 13.47 6.47 -19.92
CA SER A 384 14.31 7.57 -20.40
C SER A 384 15.26 7.08 -21.50
N ALA A 385 15.80 5.86 -21.37
CA ALA A 385 16.63 5.25 -22.40
C ALA A 385 15.83 4.90 -23.68
N ASP A 386 14.66 4.27 -23.54
CA ASP A 386 13.80 3.93 -24.69
C ASP A 386 13.31 5.19 -25.42
N SER A 387 12.84 6.20 -24.67
CA SER A 387 12.31 7.44 -25.22
C SER A 387 13.39 8.26 -25.92
N ARG A 388 14.60 8.36 -25.36
CA ARG A 388 15.74 9.02 -26.03
C ARG A 388 16.05 8.36 -27.37
N SER A 389 16.03 7.02 -27.43
CA SER A 389 16.31 6.30 -28.67
C SER A 389 15.30 6.62 -29.79
N ARG A 390 14.03 6.84 -29.44
CA ARG A 390 12.97 7.25 -30.38
C ARG A 390 13.11 8.69 -30.84
N VAL A 391 13.58 9.58 -29.95
CA VAL A 391 13.76 11.01 -30.24
C VAL A 391 15.02 11.28 -31.06
N GLU A 392 16.13 10.55 -30.82
CA GLU A 392 17.41 10.77 -31.51
C GLU A 392 17.43 10.29 -32.97
N ARG A 393 16.54 9.38 -33.35
CA ARG A 393 16.39 8.90 -34.74
C ARG A 393 14.94 9.08 -35.23
N PRO A 394 14.49 10.32 -35.41
CA PRO A 394 13.12 10.55 -35.80
C PRO A 394 12.96 10.22 -37.30
N GLU A 395 12.19 9.18 -37.62
CA GLU A 395 11.70 8.94 -38.97
C GLU A 395 10.57 9.93 -39.31
N LEU A 396 10.93 11.21 -39.47
CA LEU A 396 9.99 12.22 -39.93
C LEU A 396 9.79 12.06 -41.44
N PRO A 397 8.56 11.84 -41.91
CA PRO A 397 8.29 11.80 -43.34
C PRO A 397 8.65 13.14 -43.99
N ALA A 398 9.21 13.09 -45.20
CA ALA A 398 9.44 14.29 -45.99
C ALA A 398 8.10 14.97 -46.33
N VAL A 399 8.13 16.29 -46.51
CA VAL A 399 6.95 17.06 -46.94
C VAL A 399 6.45 16.50 -48.28
N PRO A 400 5.15 16.21 -48.43
CA PRO A 400 4.60 15.76 -49.71
C PRO A 400 4.68 16.83 -50.80
N ASP A 401 5.48 16.60 -51.84
CA ASP A 401 5.71 17.55 -52.95
C ASP A 401 4.64 17.51 -54.07
N GLY A 402 3.62 16.66 -53.94
CA GLY A 402 2.59 16.47 -54.98
C GLY A 402 3.09 15.79 -56.27
N LYS A 403 4.30 15.23 -56.29
CA LYS A 403 4.90 14.57 -57.47
C LYS A 403 4.02 13.47 -58.07
N LYS A 404 3.37 12.66 -57.23
CA LYS A 404 2.43 11.60 -57.67
C LYS A 404 1.18 12.15 -58.37
N LEU A 405 0.72 13.34 -57.96
CA LEU A 405 -0.41 14.00 -58.59
C LEU A 405 -0.01 14.56 -59.97
N LYS A 406 1.18 15.17 -60.05
CA LYS A 406 1.75 15.67 -61.31
C LYS A 406 1.97 14.54 -62.32
N SER A 407 2.55 13.41 -61.89
CA SER A 407 2.75 12.26 -62.77
C SER A 407 1.42 11.66 -63.26
N ALA A 408 0.41 11.55 -62.40
CA ALA A 408 -0.92 11.07 -62.80
C ALA A 408 -1.63 12.02 -63.78
N HIS A 409 -1.37 13.32 -63.67
CA HIS A 409 -1.87 14.32 -64.61
C HIS A 409 -1.17 14.23 -65.98
N GLU A 410 0.16 14.10 -66.00
CA GLU A 410 0.94 13.90 -67.24
C GLU A 410 0.52 12.61 -67.98
N GLU A 411 0.32 11.51 -67.25
CA GLU A 411 -0.20 10.25 -67.82
C GLU A 411 -1.60 10.40 -68.41
N LEU A 412 -2.45 11.23 -67.81
CA LEU A 412 -3.80 11.50 -68.32
C LEU A 412 -3.75 12.35 -69.61
N LEU A 413 -2.90 13.38 -69.66
CA LEU A 413 -2.70 14.20 -70.86
C LEU A 413 -2.16 13.35 -72.02
N ALA A 414 -1.20 12.46 -71.75
CA ALA A 414 -0.67 11.54 -72.75
C ALA A 414 -1.74 10.60 -73.34
N GLU A 415 -2.71 10.15 -72.53
CA GLU A 415 -3.83 9.33 -73.01
C GLU A 415 -4.87 10.16 -73.80
N LEU A 416 -5.08 11.43 -73.43
CA LEU A 416 -5.96 12.36 -74.16
C LEU A 416 -5.42 12.68 -75.56
N GLU A 417 -4.11 12.87 -75.70
CA GLU A 417 -3.46 13.08 -77.01
C GLU A 417 -3.66 11.90 -77.97
N GLN A 418 -3.70 10.67 -77.43
CA GLN A 418 -3.90 9.45 -78.20
C GLN A 418 -5.37 9.16 -78.54
N ARG A 419 -6.33 9.92 -77.98
CA ARG A 419 -7.76 9.65 -78.17
C ARG A 419 -8.21 10.05 -79.59
N PRO A 420 -8.82 9.13 -80.36
CA PRO A 420 -9.32 9.46 -81.68
C PRO A 420 -10.56 10.37 -81.58
N ARG A 421 -10.59 11.46 -82.38
CA ARG A 421 -11.73 12.39 -82.41
C ARG A 421 -12.95 11.69 -83.02
N LEU A 422 -14.07 11.65 -82.31
CA LEU A 422 -15.28 10.89 -82.71
C LEU A 422 -15.78 11.28 -84.11
N VAL A 423 -15.83 12.59 -84.40
CA VAL A 423 -16.22 13.12 -85.73
C VAL A 423 -15.26 12.68 -86.85
N ARG A 424 -13.94 12.73 -86.61
CA ARG A 424 -12.95 12.27 -87.59
C ARG A 424 -12.99 10.75 -87.77
N THR A 425 -13.23 10.02 -86.69
CA THR A 425 -13.29 8.56 -86.66
C THR A 425 -14.50 8.06 -87.43
N ILE A 426 -15.66 8.71 -87.26
CA ILE A 426 -16.87 8.42 -88.04
C ILE A 426 -16.64 8.77 -89.52
N GLY A 427 -16.05 9.94 -89.82
CA GLY A 427 -15.73 10.35 -91.19
C GLY A 427 -14.80 9.37 -91.91
N TRP A 428 -13.66 9.03 -91.30
CA TRP A 428 -12.73 8.01 -91.83
C TRP A 428 -13.34 6.62 -91.85
N GLY A 429 -14.22 6.30 -90.89
CA GLY A 429 -14.98 5.05 -90.86
C GLY A 429 -15.91 4.91 -92.06
N ILE A 430 -16.60 5.98 -92.46
CA ILE A 430 -17.44 6.00 -93.66
C ILE A 430 -16.58 5.82 -94.91
N VAL A 431 -15.45 6.52 -95.00
CA VAL A 431 -14.51 6.40 -96.14
C VAL A 431 -13.91 4.98 -96.22
N ALA A 432 -13.48 4.42 -95.09
CA ALA A 432 -12.95 3.06 -95.00
C ALA A 432 -14.01 2.01 -95.30
N SER A 433 -15.25 2.21 -94.84
CA SER A 433 -16.39 1.33 -95.19
C SER A 433 -16.67 1.37 -96.68
N ALA A 434 -16.63 2.55 -97.31
CA ALA A 434 -16.79 2.69 -98.75
C ALA A 434 -15.64 2.03 -99.54
N ALA A 435 -14.39 2.24 -99.13
CA ALA A 435 -13.22 1.61 -99.76
C ALA A 435 -13.25 0.08 -99.60
N MET A 436 -13.61 -0.41 -98.40
CA MET A 436 -13.77 -1.83 -98.10
C MET A 436 -14.93 -2.42 -98.90
N ALA A 437 -16.06 -1.72 -99.03
CA ALA A 437 -17.18 -2.16 -99.84
C ALA A 437 -16.79 -2.28 -101.32
N VAL A 438 -16.04 -1.32 -101.86
CA VAL A 438 -15.50 -1.37 -103.23
C VAL A 438 -14.54 -2.55 -103.38
N PHE A 439 -13.60 -2.74 -102.44
CA PHE A 439 -12.65 -3.84 -102.46
C PHE A 439 -13.34 -5.21 -102.38
N LEU A 440 -14.27 -5.38 -101.43
CA LEU A 440 -15.06 -6.58 -101.22
C LEU A 440 -15.95 -6.91 -102.40
N THR A 441 -16.58 -5.90 -103.02
CA THR A 441 -17.39 -6.08 -104.24
C THR A 441 -16.50 -6.48 -105.42
N ALA A 442 -15.31 -5.89 -105.55
CA ALA A 442 -14.35 -6.23 -106.59
C ALA A 442 -13.75 -7.63 -106.41
N THR A 443 -13.41 -8.03 -105.17
CA THR A 443 -12.91 -9.39 -104.87
C THR A 443 -14.00 -10.43 -105.00
N LEU A 444 -15.23 -10.19 -104.54
CA LEU A 444 -16.36 -11.09 -104.76
C LEU A 444 -16.64 -11.25 -106.25
N ARG A 445 -16.55 -10.17 -107.03
CA ARG A 445 -16.69 -10.22 -108.49
C ARG A 445 -15.54 -10.96 -109.17
N LEU A 446 -14.31 -10.75 -108.73
CA LEU A 446 -13.14 -11.47 -109.23
C LEU A 446 -13.27 -12.95 -108.91
N ALA A 447 -13.62 -13.31 -107.67
CA ALA A 447 -13.88 -14.68 -107.25
C ALA A 447 -15.03 -15.31 -108.04
N TRP A 448 -16.12 -14.58 -108.27
CA TRP A 448 -17.22 -15.03 -109.14
C TRP A 448 -16.79 -15.20 -110.60
N ARG A 449 -16.04 -14.25 -111.15
CA ARG A 449 -15.50 -14.35 -112.52
C ARG A 449 -14.53 -15.52 -112.66
N VAL A 450 -13.67 -15.75 -111.67
CA VAL A 450 -12.75 -16.89 -111.63
C VAL A 450 -13.51 -18.21 -111.48
N ALA A 451 -14.57 -18.25 -110.66
CA ALA A 451 -15.42 -19.42 -110.48
C ALA A 451 -16.28 -19.74 -111.72
N VAL A 452 -16.60 -18.73 -112.55
CA VAL A 452 -17.36 -18.87 -113.81
C VAL A 452 -16.43 -19.03 -115.02
N SER A 453 -15.19 -18.55 -114.97
CA SER A 453 -14.19 -18.79 -116.01
C SER A 453 -13.62 -20.20 -115.85
N GLU A 454 -13.54 -20.97 -116.93
CA GLU A 454 -13.07 -22.36 -116.94
C GLU A 454 -11.56 -22.55 -116.60
N VAL A 455 -10.91 -21.57 -115.96
CA VAL A 455 -9.46 -21.55 -115.71
C VAL A 455 -9.07 -22.25 -114.40
N ILE A 456 -10.01 -22.50 -113.49
CA ILE A 456 -9.80 -23.40 -112.34
C ILE A 456 -10.99 -24.36 -112.26
N PRO A 457 -10.79 -25.69 -112.38
CA PRO A 457 -11.86 -26.66 -112.33
C PRO A 457 -12.33 -26.84 -110.88
N PHE A 458 -13.22 -25.96 -110.41
CA PHE A 458 -14.03 -26.21 -109.20
C PHE A 458 -15.25 -27.08 -109.53
N THR A 459 -15.14 -27.99 -110.50
CA THR A 459 -16.17 -28.99 -110.83
C THR A 459 -16.25 -30.14 -109.82
N ALA A 460 -15.64 -30.02 -108.63
CA ALA A 460 -15.76 -31.00 -107.55
C ALA A 460 -16.64 -30.55 -106.35
N ALA A 461 -17.16 -29.32 -106.33
CA ALA A 461 -17.94 -28.81 -105.18
C ALA A 461 -19.48 -28.83 -105.36
N GLY A 462 -20.02 -29.27 -106.50
CA GLY A 462 -21.46 -29.51 -106.65
C GLY A 462 -22.37 -28.26 -106.56
N ILE A 463 -21.84 -27.05 -106.71
CA ILE A 463 -22.63 -25.81 -106.69
C ILE A 463 -23.01 -25.46 -108.13
N GLN A 464 -24.23 -25.79 -108.55
CA GLN A 464 -24.79 -25.29 -109.81
C GLN A 464 -25.17 -23.80 -109.64
N PRO A 465 -24.71 -22.88 -110.52
CA PRO A 465 -24.94 -21.45 -110.38
C PRO A 465 -26.29 -21.00 -110.97
N GLU A 466 -27.33 -21.84 -110.89
CA GLU A 466 -28.67 -21.52 -111.37
C GLU A 466 -29.64 -21.45 -110.18
N GLY A 467 -30.16 -20.25 -109.93
CA GLY A 467 -31.23 -20.00 -108.96
C GLY A 467 -30.84 -19.07 -107.80
N GLY A 468 -29.95 -19.51 -106.91
CA GLY A 468 -29.65 -18.77 -105.67
C GLY A 468 -28.43 -17.84 -105.74
N GLY A 469 -27.33 -18.28 -106.38
CA GLY A 469 -26.06 -17.54 -106.41
C GLY A 469 -26.07 -16.27 -107.27
N ARG A 470 -26.90 -16.24 -108.32
CA ARG A 470 -27.06 -15.06 -109.20
C ARG A 470 -27.68 -13.86 -108.48
N PHE A 471 -28.53 -14.09 -107.48
CA PHE A 471 -29.16 -13.02 -106.69
C PHE A 471 -28.15 -12.29 -105.81
N LEU A 472 -27.19 -13.05 -105.22
CA LEU A 472 -26.10 -12.49 -104.42
C LEU A 472 -24.96 -11.90 -105.27
N ALA A 473 -24.76 -12.38 -106.51
CA ALA A 473 -23.69 -11.94 -107.41
C ALA A 473 -24.11 -10.85 -108.44
N GLY A 474 -25.38 -10.45 -108.47
CA GLY A 474 -25.88 -9.39 -109.35
C GLY A 474 -25.34 -8.00 -108.96
N TRP A 475 -25.03 -7.15 -109.96
CA TRP A 475 -24.31 -5.87 -109.79
C TRP A 475 -24.82 -4.97 -108.65
N PRO A 476 -26.14 -4.74 -108.47
CA PRO A 476 -26.62 -3.90 -107.37
C PRO A 476 -26.66 -4.65 -106.03
N TRP A 477 -26.97 -5.95 -106.00
CA TRP A 477 -27.15 -6.69 -104.76
C TRP A 477 -25.83 -7.06 -104.07
N ALA A 478 -24.80 -7.44 -104.83
CA ALA A 478 -23.46 -7.65 -104.29
C ALA A 478 -22.92 -6.38 -103.62
N ALA A 479 -23.11 -5.22 -104.26
CA ALA A 479 -22.68 -3.93 -103.72
C ALA A 479 -23.43 -3.58 -102.42
N ILE A 480 -24.75 -3.81 -102.34
CA ILE A 480 -25.54 -3.54 -101.14
C ILE A 480 -25.10 -4.44 -99.97
N TRP A 481 -24.99 -5.76 -100.19
CA TRP A 481 -24.60 -6.69 -99.12
C TRP A 481 -23.17 -6.47 -98.63
N MET A 482 -22.20 -6.26 -99.54
CA MET A 482 -20.81 -5.98 -99.13
C MET A 482 -20.67 -4.60 -98.48
N SER A 483 -21.50 -3.62 -98.84
CA SER A 483 -21.55 -2.33 -98.15
C SER A 483 -22.07 -2.46 -96.72
N LEU A 484 -23.11 -3.28 -96.50
CA LEU A 484 -23.65 -3.54 -95.17
C LEU A 484 -22.64 -4.29 -94.29
N ILE A 485 -21.96 -5.31 -94.84
CA ILE A 485 -20.91 -6.06 -94.13
C ILE A 485 -19.73 -5.14 -93.80
N ALA A 486 -19.28 -4.31 -94.76
CA ALA A 486 -18.20 -3.35 -94.55
C ALA A 486 -18.56 -2.33 -93.45
N LEU A 487 -19.78 -1.78 -93.49
CA LEU A 487 -20.26 -0.82 -92.50
C LEU A 487 -20.34 -1.44 -91.09
N VAL A 488 -20.87 -2.65 -90.96
CA VAL A 488 -20.96 -3.37 -89.68
C VAL A 488 -19.57 -3.71 -89.15
N PHE A 489 -18.67 -4.21 -90.00
CA PHE A 489 -17.33 -4.60 -89.59
C PHE A 489 -16.47 -3.41 -89.18
N VAL A 490 -16.40 -2.36 -90.02
CA VAL A 490 -15.66 -1.12 -89.72
C VAL A 490 -16.31 -0.41 -88.53
N GLY A 491 -17.64 -0.34 -88.47
CA GLY A 491 -18.38 0.21 -87.33
C GLY A 491 -18.07 -0.51 -86.02
N PHE A 492 -18.04 -1.84 -86.02
CA PHE A 492 -17.70 -2.64 -84.84
C PHE A 492 -16.23 -2.46 -84.42
N ALA A 493 -15.29 -2.46 -85.38
CA ALA A 493 -13.87 -2.24 -85.10
C ALA A 493 -13.61 -0.85 -84.51
N LEU A 494 -14.26 0.19 -85.05
CA LEU A 494 -14.19 1.55 -84.53
C LEU A 494 -14.84 1.68 -83.16
N TYR A 495 -16.01 1.08 -82.96
CA TYR A 495 -16.68 1.05 -81.66
C TYR A 495 -15.80 0.37 -80.60
N ARG A 496 -15.21 -0.79 -80.92
CA ARG A 496 -14.32 -1.51 -80.00
C ARG A 496 -13.07 -0.68 -79.65
N HIS A 497 -12.40 -0.12 -80.66
CA HIS A 497 -11.22 0.71 -80.45
C HIS A 497 -11.55 1.96 -79.61
N TYR A 498 -12.66 2.63 -79.89
CA TYR A 498 -13.10 3.80 -79.14
C TYR A 498 -13.49 3.43 -77.70
N ARG A 499 -14.17 2.30 -77.49
CA ARG A 499 -14.54 1.79 -76.17
C ARG A 499 -13.32 1.46 -75.31
N GLU A 500 -12.31 0.80 -75.87
CA GLU A 500 -11.06 0.46 -75.18
C GLU A 500 -10.34 1.75 -74.73
N ARG A 501 -10.28 2.77 -75.59
CA ARG A 501 -9.67 4.07 -75.26
C ARG A 501 -10.47 4.87 -74.23
N HIS A 502 -11.80 4.88 -74.33
CA HIS A 502 -12.65 5.54 -73.32
C HIS A 502 -12.51 4.86 -71.95
N ARG A 503 -12.43 3.53 -71.90
CA ARG A 503 -12.18 2.79 -70.65
C ARG A 503 -10.82 3.14 -70.03
N SER A 504 -9.75 3.13 -70.84
CA SER A 504 -8.41 3.56 -70.42
C SER A 504 -8.43 4.97 -69.82
N LEU A 505 -9.16 5.89 -70.47
CA LEU A 505 -9.34 7.26 -69.98
C LEU A 505 -10.04 7.30 -68.61
N CYS A 506 -11.15 6.58 -68.43
CA CYS A 506 -11.83 6.49 -67.14
C CYS A 506 -10.91 5.94 -66.04
N GLU A 507 -10.10 4.91 -66.34
CA GLU A 507 -9.12 4.34 -65.41
C GLU A 507 -8.04 5.36 -65.01
N ARG A 508 -7.60 6.23 -65.94
CA ARG A 508 -6.66 7.34 -65.67
C ARG A 508 -7.30 8.46 -64.86
N PHE A 509 -8.58 8.78 -65.09
CA PHE A 509 -9.35 9.70 -64.25
C PHE A 509 -9.46 9.19 -62.81
N GLU A 510 -9.72 7.90 -62.62
CA GLU A 510 -9.72 7.28 -61.30
C GLU A 510 -8.32 7.28 -60.65
N ALA A 511 -7.26 7.06 -61.43
CA ALA A 511 -5.88 7.18 -60.95
C ALA A 511 -5.57 8.62 -60.48
N LEU A 512 -6.02 9.64 -61.23
CA LEU A 512 -5.87 11.04 -60.85
C LEU A 512 -6.64 11.37 -59.55
N ARG A 513 -7.90 10.91 -59.42
CA ARG A 513 -8.68 11.06 -58.18
C ARG A 513 -7.99 10.37 -56.99
N ARG A 514 -7.43 9.18 -57.19
CA ARG A 514 -6.66 8.46 -56.16
C ARG A 514 -5.39 9.21 -55.77
N ALA A 515 -4.66 9.77 -56.74
CA ALA A 515 -3.48 10.59 -56.48
C ALA A 515 -3.83 11.88 -55.73
N ALA A 516 -4.95 12.53 -56.06
CA ALA A 516 -5.46 13.71 -55.36
C ALA A 516 -5.81 13.39 -53.90
N ARG A 517 -6.57 12.31 -53.64
CA ARG A 517 -6.83 11.83 -52.27
C ARG A 517 -5.56 11.50 -51.52
N GLY A 518 -4.66 10.77 -52.17
CA GLY A 518 -3.37 10.38 -51.61
C GLY A 518 -2.51 11.56 -51.20
N HIS A 519 -2.57 12.69 -51.91
CA HIS A 519 -1.85 13.91 -51.55
C HIS A 519 -2.31 14.49 -50.20
N PHE A 520 -3.64 14.60 -49.98
CA PHE A 520 -4.19 15.04 -48.70
C PHE A 520 -3.91 14.02 -47.59
N ASP A 521 -4.04 12.71 -47.86
CA ASP A 521 -3.75 11.66 -46.87
C ASP A 521 -2.25 11.63 -46.47
N GLU A 522 -1.34 11.99 -47.39
CA GLU A 522 0.10 12.12 -47.10
C GLU A 522 0.38 13.36 -46.24
N LEU A 523 -0.30 14.49 -46.49
CA LEU A 523 -0.19 15.72 -45.69
C LEU A 523 -0.74 15.52 -44.27
N GLU A 524 -1.91 14.91 -44.11
CA GLU A 524 -2.48 14.58 -42.80
C GLU A 524 -1.54 13.67 -42.00
N ARG A 525 -0.97 12.63 -42.64
CA ARG A 525 0.02 11.75 -42.00
C ARG A 525 1.30 12.48 -41.61
N TYR A 526 1.75 13.44 -42.43
CA TYR A 526 2.91 14.26 -42.13
C TYR A 526 2.70 15.09 -40.85
N TYR A 527 1.59 15.81 -40.74
CA TYR A 527 1.30 16.62 -39.55
C TYR A 527 0.99 15.78 -38.31
N ALA A 528 0.24 14.69 -38.45
CA ALA A 528 -0.02 13.75 -37.36
C ALA A 528 1.28 13.18 -36.79
N ARG A 529 2.25 12.82 -37.64
CA ARG A 529 3.59 12.38 -37.22
C ARG A 529 4.36 13.46 -36.46
N ARG A 530 4.26 14.74 -36.87
CA ARG A 530 4.94 15.84 -36.15
C ARG A 530 4.33 16.10 -34.77
N VAL A 531 3.00 16.06 -34.65
CA VAL A 531 2.33 16.17 -33.35
C VAL A 531 2.69 14.98 -32.45
N ALA A 532 2.68 13.76 -33.00
CA ALA A 532 3.11 12.56 -32.28
C ALA A 532 4.57 12.66 -31.82
N TYR A 533 5.46 13.19 -32.66
CA TYR A 533 6.85 13.43 -32.28
C TYR A 533 6.98 14.44 -31.13
N SER A 534 6.20 15.53 -31.13
CA SER A 534 6.18 16.47 -29.99
C SER A 534 5.66 15.80 -28.71
N GLN A 535 4.67 14.92 -28.82
CA GLN A 535 4.17 14.13 -27.68
C GLN A 535 5.25 13.17 -27.17
N ASP A 536 5.93 12.43 -28.05
CA ASP A 536 7.04 11.54 -27.67
C ASP A 536 8.20 12.31 -27.01
N LEU A 537 8.49 13.53 -27.50
CA LEU A 537 9.45 14.43 -26.87
C LEU A 537 9.05 14.79 -25.43
N TRP A 538 7.77 15.08 -25.19
CA TRP A 538 7.27 15.34 -23.84
C TRP A 538 7.31 14.12 -22.95
N ALA A 539 6.92 12.94 -23.44
CA ALA A 539 7.06 11.69 -22.70
C ALA A 539 8.52 11.47 -22.27
N SER A 540 9.48 11.74 -23.17
CA SER A 540 10.91 11.67 -22.87
C SER A 540 11.38 12.71 -21.85
N ARG A 541 10.90 13.95 -21.95
CA ARG A 541 11.22 15.02 -20.99
C ARG A 541 10.69 14.70 -19.60
N ILE A 542 9.43 14.25 -19.51
CA ILE A 542 8.78 13.87 -18.25
C ILE A 542 9.56 12.72 -17.60
N ALA A 543 9.83 11.64 -18.35
CA ALA A 543 10.58 10.51 -17.83
C ALA A 543 11.98 10.91 -17.32
N THR A 544 12.66 11.78 -18.05
CA THR A 544 14.01 12.26 -17.67
C THR A 544 13.96 13.19 -16.45
N HIS A 545 12.99 14.09 -16.39
CA HIS A 545 12.82 15.01 -15.25
C HIS A 545 12.46 14.25 -13.97
N LEU A 546 11.44 13.39 -14.05
CA LEU A 546 11.03 12.54 -12.93
C LEU A 546 12.17 11.62 -12.47
N HIS A 547 12.97 11.07 -13.39
CA HIS A 547 14.12 10.25 -13.02
C HIS A 547 15.10 11.03 -12.13
N ALA A 548 15.51 12.23 -12.56
CA ALA A 548 16.42 13.07 -11.78
C ALA A 548 15.81 13.52 -10.44
N ARG A 549 14.50 13.81 -10.42
CA ARG A 549 13.78 14.20 -9.20
C ARG A 549 13.72 13.05 -8.20
N VAL A 550 13.34 11.85 -8.65
CA VAL A 550 13.25 10.63 -7.83
C VAL A 550 14.62 10.20 -7.33
N GLU A 551 15.67 10.32 -8.15
CA GLU A 551 17.06 10.08 -7.72
C GLU A 551 17.44 11.01 -6.56
N GLY A 552 17.10 12.30 -6.66
CA GLY A 552 17.31 13.28 -5.59
C GLY A 552 16.55 12.96 -4.31
N GLU A 553 15.27 12.60 -4.41
CA GLU A 553 14.46 12.17 -3.25
C GLU A 553 15.00 10.90 -2.60
N ARG A 554 15.42 9.92 -3.40
CA ARG A 554 16.04 8.69 -2.88
C ARG A 554 17.31 9.01 -2.09
N ALA A 555 18.16 9.91 -2.60
CA ALA A 555 19.37 10.33 -1.90
C ALA A 555 19.06 10.99 -0.54
N ILE A 556 17.98 11.78 -0.44
CA ILE A 556 17.51 12.36 0.82
C ILE A 556 17.05 11.26 1.79
N LEU A 557 16.28 10.28 1.30
CA LEU A 557 15.83 9.14 2.12
C LEU A 557 17.01 8.29 2.62
N GLU A 558 18.03 8.08 1.79
CA GLU A 558 19.27 7.38 2.17
C GLU A 558 20.09 8.16 3.20
N ALA A 559 20.17 9.48 3.06
CA ALA A 559 20.80 10.34 4.06
C ALA A 559 20.03 10.28 5.39
N GLY A 560 18.70 10.29 5.35
CA GLY A 560 17.83 10.12 6.53
C GLY A 560 18.04 8.78 7.23
N ARG A 561 18.09 7.67 6.47
CA ARG A 561 18.42 6.34 7.00
C ARG A 561 19.80 6.32 7.65
N THR A 562 20.80 6.92 7.00
CA THR A 562 22.17 6.99 7.53
C THR A 562 22.26 7.80 8.82
N ALA A 563 21.53 8.93 8.89
CA ALA A 563 21.44 9.73 10.11
C ALA A 563 20.77 8.94 11.25
N LEU A 564 19.67 8.23 10.96
CA LEU A 564 18.99 7.38 11.93
C LEU A 564 19.88 6.25 12.45
N GLN A 565 20.65 5.61 11.57
CA GLN A 565 21.62 4.58 11.93
C GLN A 565 22.72 5.14 12.86
N LYS A 566 23.26 6.32 12.56
CA LYS A 566 24.25 6.98 13.44
C LYS A 566 23.65 7.37 14.79
N THR A 567 22.42 7.85 14.81
CA THR A 567 21.70 8.16 16.06
C THR A 567 21.50 6.91 16.90
N ARG A 568 21.14 5.78 16.27
CA ARG A 568 21.04 4.48 16.95
C ARG A 568 22.37 4.05 17.57
N GLU A 569 23.47 4.16 16.83
CA GLU A 569 24.81 3.82 17.32
C GLU A 569 25.20 4.71 18.52
N TRP A 570 25.00 6.01 18.40
CA TRP A 570 25.25 6.97 19.48
C TRP A 570 24.39 6.70 20.73
N LEU A 571 23.10 6.39 20.56
CA LEU A 571 22.21 6.00 21.66
C LEU A 571 22.69 4.71 22.35
N GLY A 572 23.22 3.75 21.59
CA GLY A 572 23.81 2.53 22.12
C GLY A 572 25.03 2.81 23.01
N ASP A 573 25.90 3.72 22.58
CA ASP A 573 27.08 4.15 23.35
C ASP A 573 26.67 4.90 24.63
N GLU A 574 25.69 5.81 24.56
CA GLU A 574 25.13 6.49 25.73
C GLU A 574 24.50 5.50 26.71
N LEU A 575 23.76 4.52 26.21
CA LEU A 575 23.13 3.49 27.05
C LEU A 575 24.20 2.66 27.78
N ALA A 576 25.27 2.27 27.08
CA ALA A 576 26.39 1.55 27.68
C ALA A 576 27.11 2.36 28.78
N ALA A 577 27.25 3.68 28.55
CA ALA A 577 27.83 4.59 29.54
C ALA A 577 26.93 4.77 30.78
N GLU A 578 25.60 4.87 30.61
CA GLU A 578 24.66 4.97 31.73
C GLU A 578 24.54 3.63 32.51
N ILE A 579 24.66 2.49 31.84
CA ILE A 579 24.78 1.19 32.52
C ILE A 579 26.02 1.17 33.42
N ALA A 580 27.15 1.70 32.95
CA ALA A 580 28.39 1.79 33.73
C ALA A 580 28.33 2.83 34.86
N SER A 581 27.50 3.88 34.73
CA SER A 581 27.30 4.92 35.76
C SER A 581 26.48 4.42 36.95
N CYS A 582 25.66 3.38 36.77
CA CYS A 582 24.76 2.81 37.78
C CYS A 582 25.44 1.85 38.79
N GLY A 583 26.76 1.63 38.73
CA GLY A 583 27.51 0.81 39.70
C GLY A 583 28.26 -0.38 39.09
N GLY A 584 28.93 -1.18 39.93
CA GLY A 584 29.69 -2.36 39.49
C GLY A 584 28.79 -3.39 38.80
N GLY A 585 29.33 -4.16 37.84
CA GLY A 585 28.54 -4.97 36.89
C GLY A 585 27.47 -5.92 37.46
N ALA A 586 27.53 -6.27 38.75
CA ALA A 586 26.48 -6.99 39.45
C ALA A 586 25.23 -6.12 39.73
N GLU A 587 25.38 -4.86 40.17
CA GLU A 587 24.28 -3.95 40.52
C GLU A 587 23.53 -3.47 39.27
N ALA A 588 24.25 -3.21 38.17
CA ALA A 588 23.65 -2.95 36.87
C ALA A 588 22.89 -4.18 36.31
N GLY A 589 23.38 -5.40 36.59
CA GLY A 589 22.70 -6.65 36.21
C GLY A 589 21.32 -6.82 36.84
N ILE A 590 21.15 -6.35 38.08
CA ILE A 590 19.87 -6.37 38.83
C ILE A 590 18.83 -5.46 38.17
N LEU A 591 19.25 -4.29 37.69
CA LEU A 591 18.34 -3.27 37.18
C LEU A 591 17.83 -3.56 35.77
N PHE A 592 18.64 -4.22 34.94
CA PHE A 592 18.43 -4.25 33.50
C PHE A 592 18.04 -5.61 32.92
N ARG A 593 18.13 -6.72 33.68
CA ARG A 593 17.81 -8.09 33.19
C ARG A 593 16.47 -8.69 33.64
N GLY A 594 15.70 -7.99 34.48
CA GLY A 594 14.32 -8.38 34.81
C GLY A 594 14.16 -9.63 35.70
N LEU A 595 15.14 -10.53 35.79
CA LEU A 595 15.12 -11.70 36.67
C LEU A 595 16.55 -12.02 37.13
N LEU A 596 16.80 -11.87 38.43
CA LEU A 596 17.93 -12.51 39.09
C LEU A 596 17.54 -13.95 39.40
N SER A 597 18.43 -14.89 39.13
CA SER A 597 18.27 -16.23 39.70
C SER A 597 18.45 -16.17 41.21
N SER A 598 17.92 -17.17 41.93
CA SER A 598 18.17 -17.33 43.37
C SER A 598 19.66 -17.41 43.70
N GLN A 599 20.50 -17.90 42.77
CA GLN A 599 21.95 -17.91 42.89
C GLN A 599 22.57 -16.51 42.77
N ASP A 600 22.07 -15.66 41.87
CA ASP A 600 22.57 -14.28 41.73
C ASP A 600 22.29 -13.47 42.99
N LEU A 601 21.07 -13.60 43.54
CA LEU A 601 20.68 -12.99 44.82
C LEU A 601 21.54 -13.48 45.99
N ALA A 602 21.77 -14.79 46.09
CA ALA A 602 22.61 -15.37 47.14
C ALA A 602 24.06 -14.87 47.06
N SER A 603 24.62 -14.73 45.85
CA SER A 603 25.99 -14.23 45.65
C SER A 603 26.17 -12.77 46.06
N ILE A 604 25.17 -11.92 45.79
CA ILE A 604 25.13 -10.52 46.23
C ILE A 604 25.04 -10.45 47.75
N TYR A 605 24.21 -11.32 48.34
CA TYR A 605 24.04 -11.41 49.78
C TYR A 605 25.33 -11.88 50.46
N GLU A 606 26.01 -12.91 49.95
CA GLU A 606 27.29 -13.38 50.49
C GLU A 606 28.40 -12.33 50.35
N ALA A 607 28.41 -11.55 49.27
CA ALA A 607 29.37 -10.47 49.06
C ALA A 607 29.18 -9.30 50.02
N LYS A 608 27.93 -8.94 50.37
CA LYS A 608 27.62 -7.82 51.28
C LYS A 608 27.42 -8.22 52.75
N ALA A 609 27.11 -9.48 53.04
CA ALA A 609 26.93 -10.00 54.41
C ALA A 609 28.26 -10.40 55.09
N ARG A 610 29.37 -10.44 54.34
CA ARG A 610 30.68 -10.41 55.00
C ARG A 610 30.87 -9.00 55.57
N PRO A 611 31.05 -8.85 56.89
CA PRO A 611 31.53 -7.58 57.41
C PRO A 611 32.80 -7.27 56.63
N GLN A 612 32.87 -6.08 56.02
CA GLN A 612 34.17 -5.51 55.70
C GLN A 612 34.97 -5.61 56.99
N SER A 613 36.02 -6.42 56.94
CA SER A 613 36.85 -6.77 58.09
C SER A 613 37.11 -5.54 58.96
N PRO A 614 37.08 -5.64 60.31
CA PRO A 614 37.26 -4.50 61.23
C PRO A 614 38.62 -3.78 61.16
N GLY A 615 39.43 -4.00 60.12
CA GLY A 615 40.76 -3.44 59.94
C GLY A 615 40.86 -2.25 58.98
N ALA A 616 39.76 -1.72 58.44
CA ALA A 616 39.78 -0.58 57.50
C ALA A 616 39.51 0.79 58.15
N LEU A 617 39.59 0.86 59.48
CA LEU A 617 39.72 2.12 60.24
C LEU A 617 40.95 1.98 61.14
N ALA A 618 42.12 2.18 60.54
CA ALA A 618 43.38 2.45 61.22
C ALA A 618 44.03 3.68 60.57
#